data_AF-A0AAZ3PSC8-F1
#
_entry.id   AF-A0AAZ3PSC8-F1
#
_cell.length_a   1.000
_cell.length_b   1.000
_cell.length_c   1.000
_cell.angle_alpha   90.00
_cell.angle_beta   90.00
_cell.angle_gamma   90.00
#
_symmetry.space_group_name_H-M   'P 1'
#
loop_
_entity.id
_entity.type
_entity.pdbx_description
1 polymer ?
#
loop_
_entity_poly.entity_id
_entity_poly.type
_entity_poly.pdbx_seq_one_letter_code
_entity_poly.pdbx_strand_id
1 'polypeptide(L)'
;LTATCYLTAAYRTSPRQLCHASSGTAEGHASSGTAEGHASSGTAEGHASSGTAEGHASSGTAEGHASSGTAEGHASSGTAEGHASSGTAEGHASSGTAEGHASSGTAEGHASSGTAEGHASSGTAEGHASSGTAEGHASSGTAEGHASSGTAEGHATEGHASSGTAEAAMLVLGHWLSDQTGQEGPWSGR
;
A
#
# COMPACT_ATOMS: atom_id res chain seq x y z
N LEU A 1 6.00 -21.55 44.10
CA LEU A 1 5.44 -20.85 45.27
C LEU A 1 6.58 -20.39 46.16
N THR A 2 7.11 -19.19 45.94
CA THR A 2 7.98 -18.48 46.90
C THR A 2 7.74 -16.98 46.77
N ALA A 3 6.48 -16.60 46.97
CA ALA A 3 6.14 -15.34 47.59
C ALA A 3 5.87 -15.67 49.05
N THR A 4 6.91 -15.58 49.88
CA THR A 4 6.71 -15.47 51.33
C THR A 4 7.11 -14.07 51.72
N CYS A 5 6.17 -13.14 51.61
CA CYS A 5 6.17 -11.93 52.41
C CYS A 5 4.75 -11.78 52.96
N TYR A 6 4.65 -12.02 54.26
CA TYR A 6 3.44 -12.04 55.06
C TYR A 6 2.60 -10.79 54.85
N LEU A 7 1.27 -10.98 54.78
CA LEU A 7 0.32 -9.91 55.09
C LEU A 7 0.58 -9.40 56.51
N THR A 8 0.70 -8.10 56.69
CA THR A 8 0.08 -7.37 57.82
C THR A 8 0.10 -5.89 57.54
N ALA A 9 -1.03 -5.26 57.87
CA ALA A 9 -1.28 -3.84 57.75
C ALA A 9 -0.18 -2.98 58.40
N ALA A 10 -0.02 -1.77 57.84
CA ALA A 10 0.57 -0.58 58.49
C ALA A 10 2.08 -0.33 58.41
N TYR A 11 2.77 -0.64 57.30
CA TYR A 11 4.07 0.00 57.03
C TYR A 11 4.15 0.65 55.65
N ARG A 12 4.29 1.98 55.71
CA ARG A 12 4.69 2.94 54.69
C ARG A 12 5.44 2.30 53.52
N THR A 13 4.88 2.45 52.33
CA THR A 13 5.47 2.12 51.04
C THR A 13 6.90 2.67 50.96
N SER A 14 7.88 1.77 50.82
CA SER A 14 9.23 2.17 50.43
C SER A 14 9.21 2.58 48.95
N PRO A 15 9.80 3.72 48.55
CA PRO A 15 9.74 4.20 47.17
C PRO A 15 10.42 3.26 46.16
N ARG A 16 11.23 2.30 46.62
CA ARG A 16 11.95 1.35 45.76
C ARG A 16 11.16 0.12 45.32
N GLN A 17 10.00 -0.17 45.94
CA GLN A 17 9.21 -1.36 45.60
C GLN A 17 8.19 -1.08 44.49
N LEU A 18 7.85 0.19 44.27
CA LEU A 18 7.08 0.65 43.11
C LEU A 18 7.96 0.81 41.86
N CYS A 19 9.28 1.03 42.02
CA CYS A 19 10.14 1.22 40.85
C CYS A 19 10.49 -0.08 40.12
N HIS A 20 10.44 -1.26 40.78
CA HIS A 20 10.72 -2.55 40.15
C HIS A 20 9.84 -3.69 40.70
N ALA A 21 9.14 -4.41 39.84
CA ALA A 21 8.35 -5.59 40.20
C ALA A 21 8.69 -6.80 39.32
N SER A 22 8.80 -7.99 39.93
CA SER A 22 8.93 -9.25 39.18
C SER A 22 7.61 -9.66 38.51
N SER A 23 6.49 -9.31 39.14
CA SER A 23 5.13 -9.55 38.65
C SER A 23 4.17 -8.52 39.26
N GLY A 24 3.18 -8.05 38.51
CA GLY A 24 2.16 -7.12 39.01
C GLY A 24 2.35 -5.71 38.43
N THR A 25 2.06 -4.68 39.22
CA THR A 25 2.14 -3.27 38.79
C THR A 25 3.40 -2.60 39.32
N ALA A 26 4.10 -1.83 38.49
CA ALA A 26 5.25 -1.00 38.84
C ALA A 26 5.19 0.39 38.17
N GLU A 27 5.73 1.42 38.80
CA GLU A 27 5.96 2.73 38.18
C GLU A 27 7.19 2.68 37.24
N GLY A 28 8.23 1.94 37.62
CA GLY A 28 9.49 1.89 36.85
C GLY A 28 9.54 0.73 35.86
N HIS A 29 9.94 -0.46 36.31
CA HIS A 29 10.03 -1.65 35.47
C HIS A 29 9.27 -2.85 36.04
N ALA A 30 8.60 -3.60 35.16
CA ALA A 30 8.01 -4.89 35.49
C ALA A 30 8.63 -6.00 34.62
N SER A 31 9.03 -7.12 35.22
CA SER A 31 9.40 -8.32 34.45
C SER A 31 8.16 -8.98 33.83
N SER A 32 7.02 -8.93 34.52
CA SER A 32 5.72 -9.34 34.01
C SER A 32 4.61 -8.48 34.62
N GLY A 33 3.58 -8.14 33.85
CA GLY A 33 2.44 -7.34 34.33
C GLY A 33 2.42 -5.93 33.75
N THR A 34 2.10 -4.93 34.56
CA THR A 34 1.87 -3.55 34.11
C THR A 34 2.98 -2.64 34.61
N ALA A 35 3.50 -1.75 33.75
CA ALA A 35 4.48 -0.74 34.14
C ALA A 35 4.18 0.64 33.56
N GLU A 36 4.38 1.74 34.28
CA GLU A 36 4.38 3.07 33.63
C GLU A 36 5.62 3.22 32.73
N GLY A 37 6.81 2.84 33.22
CA GLY A 37 8.03 2.89 32.42
C GLY A 37 8.19 1.74 31.41
N HIS A 38 8.59 0.56 31.89
CA HIS A 38 9.03 -0.55 31.05
C HIS A 38 8.49 -1.91 31.50
N ALA A 39 7.92 -2.69 30.58
CA ALA A 39 7.55 -4.07 30.81
C ALA A 39 8.39 -5.03 29.94
N SER A 40 8.96 -6.08 30.53
CA SER A 40 9.54 -7.17 29.73
C SER A 40 8.46 -8.03 29.09
N SER A 41 7.35 -8.24 29.80
CA SER A 41 6.15 -8.90 29.27
C SER A 41 4.90 -8.29 29.90
N GLY A 42 3.92 -7.90 29.09
CA GLY A 42 2.66 -7.33 29.56
C GLY A 42 2.43 -5.93 29.00
N THR A 43 1.92 -5.02 29.83
CA THR A 43 1.48 -3.70 29.40
C THR A 43 2.43 -2.62 29.92
N ALA A 44 2.79 -1.64 29.10
CA ALA A 44 3.53 -0.48 29.54
C ALA A 44 3.00 0.85 28.97
N GLU A 45 3.07 1.95 29.70
CA GLU A 45 2.85 3.27 29.08
C GLU A 45 4.05 3.63 28.20
N GLY A 46 5.28 3.45 28.70
CA GLY A 46 6.50 3.70 27.93
C GLY A 46 6.84 2.61 26.91
N HIS A 47 7.37 1.48 27.40
CA HIS A 47 7.98 0.46 26.54
C HIS A 47 7.66 -0.97 26.95
N ALA A 48 7.24 -1.80 26.00
CA ALA A 48 7.09 -3.24 26.18
C ALA A 48 8.08 -4.03 25.31
N SER A 49 8.82 -4.98 25.89
CA SER A 49 9.58 -5.94 25.08
C SER A 49 8.63 -6.93 24.38
N SER A 50 7.61 -7.39 25.09
CA SER A 50 6.52 -8.20 24.55
C SER A 50 5.20 -7.79 25.18
N GLY A 51 4.18 -7.55 24.36
CA GLY A 51 2.84 -7.20 24.83
C GLY A 51 2.37 -5.85 24.28
N THR A 52 1.78 -5.03 25.12
CA THR A 52 1.13 -3.77 24.70
C THR A 52 1.88 -2.57 25.26
N ALA A 53 2.10 -1.53 24.44
CA ALA A 53 2.65 -0.28 24.91
C ALA A 53 1.89 0.95 24.37
N GLU A 54 1.77 2.03 25.13
CA GLU A 54 1.34 3.31 24.54
C GLU A 54 2.48 3.88 23.68
N GLY A 55 3.72 3.90 24.19
CA GLY A 55 4.88 4.35 23.44
C GLY A 55 5.40 3.34 22.41
N HIS A 56 6.11 2.31 22.88
CA HIS A 56 6.89 1.42 22.01
C HIS A 56 6.81 -0.05 22.39
N ALA A 57 6.51 -0.91 21.41
CA ALA A 57 6.58 -2.36 21.56
C ALA A 57 7.69 -2.96 20.69
N SER A 58 8.55 -3.82 21.25
CA SER A 58 9.46 -4.62 20.42
C SER A 58 8.69 -5.74 19.70
N SER A 59 7.76 -6.39 20.40
CA SER A 59 6.81 -7.35 19.83
C SER A 59 5.43 -7.14 20.44
N GLY A 60 4.40 -7.01 19.61
CA GLY A 60 3.01 -6.89 20.06
C GLY A 60 2.36 -5.63 19.53
N THR A 61 1.62 -4.92 20.38
CA THR A 61 0.79 -3.78 19.99
C THR A 61 1.37 -2.49 20.57
N ALA A 62 1.42 -1.42 19.78
CA ALA A 62 1.78 -0.09 20.28
C ALA A 62 0.85 1.00 19.75
N GLU A 63 0.55 2.05 20.53
CA GLU A 63 -0.06 3.26 19.94
C GLU A 63 1.00 4.02 19.12
N GLY A 64 2.21 4.19 19.66
CA GLY A 64 3.32 4.84 18.94
C GLY A 64 3.99 3.95 17.89
N HIS A 65 4.91 3.08 18.32
CA HIS A 65 5.72 2.28 17.39
C HIS A 65 5.86 0.82 17.80
N ALA A 66 5.70 -0.08 16.82
CA ALA A 66 6.00 -1.50 16.95
C ALA A 66 7.20 -1.90 16.07
N SER A 67 8.18 -2.63 16.63
CA SER A 67 9.20 -3.27 15.79
C SER A 67 8.61 -4.47 15.05
N SER A 68 7.78 -5.27 15.73
CA SER A 68 6.98 -6.34 15.12
C SER A 68 5.59 -6.36 15.72
N GLY A 69 4.55 -6.37 14.88
CA GLY A 69 3.16 -6.47 15.31
C GLY A 69 2.31 -5.33 14.79
N THR A 70 1.47 -4.76 15.65
CA THR A 70 0.49 -3.73 15.27
C THR A 70 0.86 -2.39 15.89
N ALA A 71 0.79 -1.31 15.11
CA ALA A 71 0.95 0.04 15.62
C ALA A 71 -0.15 0.99 15.11
N GLU A 72 -0.60 1.97 15.90
CA GLU A 72 -1.37 3.08 15.34
C GLU A 72 -0.45 4.00 14.53
N GLY A 73 0.71 4.38 15.09
CA GLY A 73 1.71 5.19 14.39
C GLY A 73 2.52 4.42 13.34
N HIS A 74 3.51 3.65 13.78
CA HIS A 74 4.52 3.07 12.89
C HIS A 74 4.87 1.61 13.22
N ALA A 75 4.84 0.74 12.22
CA ALA A 75 5.33 -0.63 12.32
C ALA A 75 6.58 -0.84 11.45
N SER A 76 7.64 -1.42 12.02
CA SER A 76 8.76 -1.90 11.19
C SER A 76 8.37 -3.15 10.41
N SER A 77 7.67 -4.09 11.08
CA SER A 77 7.05 -5.26 10.44
C SER A 77 5.66 -5.49 11.02
N GLY A 78 4.65 -5.62 10.16
CA GLY A 78 3.28 -5.94 10.56
C GLY A 78 2.28 -4.90 10.06
N THR A 79 1.36 -4.49 10.92
CA THR A 79 0.25 -3.62 10.53
C THR A 79 0.40 -2.25 11.18
N ALA A 80 0.18 -1.18 10.43
CA ALA A 80 0.13 0.18 10.96
C ALA A 80 -1.10 0.95 10.47
N GLU A 81 -1.68 1.85 11.26
CA GLU A 81 -2.61 2.84 10.69
C GLU A 81 -1.82 3.90 9.92
N GLY A 82 -0.73 4.43 10.50
CA GLY A 82 0.14 5.39 9.83
C GLY A 82 1.06 4.77 8.78
N HIS A 83 2.16 4.16 9.21
CA HIS A 83 3.24 3.73 8.32
C HIS A 83 3.80 2.35 8.64
N ALA A 84 3.91 1.50 7.62
CA ALA A 84 4.61 0.22 7.70
C ALA A 84 5.90 0.22 6.86
N SER A 85 7.02 -0.20 7.42
CA SER A 85 8.21 -0.49 6.60
C SER A 85 8.01 -1.78 5.80
N SER A 86 7.45 -2.82 6.43
CA SER A 86 7.02 -4.05 5.78
C SER A 86 5.67 -4.49 6.34
N GLY A 87 4.70 -4.76 5.47
CA GLY A 87 3.40 -5.30 5.84
C GLY A 87 2.25 -4.43 5.33
N THR A 88 1.28 -4.17 6.18
CA THR A 88 0.05 -3.45 5.80
C THR A 88 0.00 -2.09 6.48
N ALA A 89 -0.38 -1.05 5.75
CA ALA A 89 -0.63 0.27 6.30
C ALA A 89 -1.95 0.87 5.80
N GLU A 90 -2.67 1.64 6.60
CA GLU A 90 -3.74 2.50 6.04
C GLU A 90 -3.09 3.68 5.30
N GLY A 91 -2.12 4.36 5.91
CA GLY A 91 -1.39 5.46 5.27
C GLY A 91 -0.38 5.00 4.21
N HIS A 92 0.80 4.55 4.66
CA HIS A 92 1.94 4.31 3.77
C HIS A 92 2.69 3.01 4.07
N ALA A 93 2.94 2.21 3.03
CA ALA A 93 3.81 1.04 3.10
C ALA A 93 5.09 1.25 2.26
N SER A 94 6.26 0.97 2.84
CA SER A 94 7.49 0.88 2.03
C SER A 94 7.50 -0.40 1.20
N SER A 95 7.10 -1.53 1.81
CA SER A 95 6.86 -2.80 1.13
C SER A 95 5.59 -3.45 1.66
N GLY A 96 4.68 -3.83 0.76
CA GLY A 96 3.46 -4.56 1.10
C GLY A 96 2.21 -3.85 0.61
N THR A 97 1.19 -3.76 1.45
CA THR A 97 -0.12 -3.22 1.08
C THR A 97 -0.38 -1.90 1.78
N ALA A 98 -0.90 -0.91 1.05
CA ALA A 98 -1.35 0.34 1.64
C ALA A 98 -2.73 0.76 1.12
N GLU A 99 -3.58 1.40 1.92
CA GLU A 99 -4.75 2.10 1.37
C GLU A 99 -4.27 3.38 0.65
N GLY A 100 -3.42 4.18 1.28
CA GLY A 100 -2.87 5.40 0.67
C GLY A 100 -1.78 5.12 -0.37
N HIS A 101 -0.56 4.82 0.08
CA HIS A 101 0.62 4.78 -0.79
C HIS A 101 1.55 3.60 -0.51
N ALA A 102 1.93 2.87 -1.56
CA ALA A 102 2.98 1.85 -1.51
C ALA A 102 4.21 2.26 -2.31
N SER A 103 5.41 2.14 -1.73
CA SER A 103 6.65 2.25 -2.53
C SER A 103 6.85 0.99 -3.38
N SER A 104 6.62 -0.19 -2.80
CA SER A 104 6.57 -1.46 -3.51
C SER A 104 5.41 -2.30 -3.00
N GLY A 105 4.57 -2.79 -3.91
CA GLY A 105 3.46 -3.70 -3.59
C GLY A 105 2.13 -3.18 -4.10
N THR A 106 1.10 -3.25 -3.26
CA THR A 106 -0.27 -2.91 -3.66
C THR A 106 -0.73 -1.65 -2.93
N ALA A 107 -1.37 -0.73 -3.65
CA ALA A 107 -2.01 0.44 -3.05
C ALA A 107 -3.44 0.65 -3.58
N GLU A 108 -4.37 1.13 -2.77
CA GLU A 108 -5.63 1.66 -3.34
C GLU A 108 -5.36 3.02 -4.02
N GLY A 109 -4.64 3.92 -3.36
CA GLY A 109 -4.26 5.22 -3.93
C GLY A 109 -3.14 5.13 -4.97
N HIS A 110 -1.88 5.01 -4.51
CA HIS A 110 -0.70 5.15 -5.37
C HIS A 110 0.39 4.13 -5.09
N ALA A 111 0.88 3.48 -6.14
CA ALA A 111 2.05 2.61 -6.09
C ALA A 111 3.23 3.21 -6.88
N SER A 112 4.42 3.27 -6.28
CA SER A 112 5.64 3.58 -7.06
C SER A 112 6.03 2.37 -7.91
N SER A 113 5.99 1.17 -7.33
CA SER A 113 6.13 -0.10 -8.07
C SER A 113 5.08 -1.10 -7.59
N GLY A 114 4.39 -1.74 -8.54
CA GLY A 114 3.41 -2.80 -8.26
C GLY A 114 2.03 -2.45 -8.77
N THR A 115 1.00 -2.69 -7.96
CA THR A 115 -0.40 -2.55 -8.37
C THR A 115 -1.04 -1.37 -7.64
N ALA A 116 -1.81 -0.54 -8.34
CA ALA A 116 -2.63 0.50 -7.74
C ALA A 116 -4.06 0.51 -8.28
N GLU A 117 -5.07 0.85 -7.47
CA GLU A 117 -6.38 1.19 -8.06
C GLU A 117 -6.31 2.59 -8.71
N GLY A 118 -5.74 3.58 -8.02
CA GLY A 118 -5.55 4.93 -8.57
C GLY A 118 -4.41 5.02 -9.59
N HIS A 119 -3.17 5.06 -9.12
CA HIS A 119 -2.01 5.40 -9.95
C HIS A 119 -0.78 4.54 -9.68
N ALA A 120 -0.19 3.99 -10.74
CA ALA A 120 1.10 3.30 -10.69
C ALA A 120 2.19 4.09 -11.45
N SER A 121 3.34 4.31 -10.82
CA SER A 121 4.51 4.80 -11.57
C SER A 121 5.10 3.70 -12.46
N SER A 122 5.20 2.48 -11.93
CA SER A 122 5.57 1.29 -12.67
C SER A 122 4.72 0.09 -12.24
N GLY A 123 4.03 -0.54 -13.17
CA GLY A 123 3.26 -1.76 -12.93
C GLY A 123 1.83 -1.64 -13.45
N THR A 124 0.86 -2.07 -12.66
CA THR A 124 -0.55 -2.13 -13.07
C THR A 124 -1.36 -1.08 -12.33
N ALA A 125 -2.23 -0.36 -13.04
CA ALA A 125 -3.19 0.55 -12.43
C ALA A 125 -4.60 0.35 -12.98
N GLU A 126 -5.65 0.52 -12.19
CA GLU A 126 -6.99 0.69 -12.78
C GLU A 126 -7.11 2.09 -13.41
N GLY A 127 -6.71 3.14 -12.70
CA GLY A 127 -6.73 4.51 -13.21
C GLY A 127 -5.61 4.80 -14.23
N HIS A 128 -4.40 5.01 -13.73
CA HIS A 128 -3.29 5.54 -14.54
C HIS A 128 -1.95 4.87 -14.27
N ALA A 129 -1.28 4.42 -15.33
CA ALA A 129 0.09 3.92 -15.27
C ALA A 129 1.05 4.85 -16.02
N SER A 130 2.15 5.26 -15.38
CA SER A 130 3.24 5.94 -16.10
C SER A 130 4.01 4.94 -16.98
N SER A 131 4.30 3.75 -16.44
CA SER A 131 4.84 2.62 -17.19
C SER A 131 4.12 1.33 -16.79
N GLY A 132 3.66 0.57 -17.77
CA GLY A 132 3.05 -0.75 -17.56
C GLY A 132 1.63 -0.82 -18.13
N THR A 133 0.71 -1.39 -17.35
CA THR A 133 -0.66 -1.64 -17.79
C THR A 133 -1.63 -0.75 -17.03
N ALA A 134 -2.58 -0.15 -17.74
CA ALA A 134 -3.70 0.58 -17.12
C ALA A 134 -5.05 0.19 -17.72
N GLU A 135 -6.13 0.21 -16.94
CA GLU A 135 -7.47 0.18 -17.55
C GLU A 135 -7.79 1.57 -18.15
N GLY A 136 -7.57 2.65 -17.40
CA GLY A 136 -7.78 4.01 -17.88
C GLY A 136 -6.70 4.48 -18.87
N HIS A 137 -5.55 4.90 -18.37
CA HIS A 137 -4.53 5.57 -19.17
C HIS A 137 -3.11 5.10 -18.90
N ALA A 138 -2.35 4.84 -19.96
CA ALA A 138 -0.92 4.56 -19.90
C ALA A 138 -0.11 5.65 -20.61
N SER A 139 0.92 6.19 -19.95
CA SER A 139 1.92 7.01 -20.65
C SER A 139 2.80 6.14 -21.55
N SER A 140 3.25 4.99 -21.03
CA SER A 140 4.00 3.98 -21.77
C SER A 140 3.51 2.58 -21.41
N GLY A 141 3.08 1.79 -22.39
CA GLY A 141 2.71 0.39 -22.21
C GLY A 141 1.34 0.08 -22.80
N THR A 142 0.50 -0.62 -22.04
CA THR A 142 -0.82 -1.06 -22.51
C THR A 142 -1.91 -0.33 -21.75
N ALA A 143 -2.93 0.16 -22.46
CA ALA A 143 -4.14 0.69 -21.84
C ALA A 143 -5.41 0.14 -22.50
N GLU A 144 -6.49 -0.07 -21.74
CA GLU A 144 -7.79 -0.28 -22.37
C GLU A 144 -8.33 1.05 -22.93
N GLY A 145 -8.25 2.13 -22.15
CA GLY A 145 -8.69 3.46 -22.57
C GLY A 145 -7.73 4.15 -23.55
N HIS A 146 -6.62 4.70 -23.04
CA HIS A 146 -5.69 5.47 -23.89
C HIS A 146 -4.22 5.27 -23.54
N ALA A 147 -3.41 5.06 -24.58
CA ALA A 147 -1.96 4.97 -24.48
C ALA A 147 -1.29 6.10 -25.26
N SER A 148 -0.39 6.83 -24.59
CA SER A 148 0.44 7.83 -25.29
C SER A 148 1.49 7.14 -26.15
N SER A 149 2.20 6.17 -25.56
CA SER A 149 3.14 5.26 -26.20
C SER A 149 2.77 3.82 -25.88
N GLY A 150 2.65 2.97 -26.92
CA GLY A 150 2.33 1.55 -26.77
C GLY A 150 0.98 1.17 -27.38
N THR A 151 0.23 0.29 -26.73
CA THR A 151 -1.01 -0.28 -27.28
C THR A 151 -2.20 0.26 -26.50
N ALA A 152 -3.24 0.69 -27.21
CA ALA A 152 -4.54 0.96 -26.62
C ALA A 152 -5.63 0.17 -27.35
N GLU A 153 -6.59 -0.38 -26.61
CA GLU A 153 -7.82 -0.91 -27.23
C GLU A 153 -8.73 0.22 -27.73
N GLY A 154 -8.79 1.31 -26.97
CA GLY A 154 -9.42 2.57 -27.36
C GLY A 154 -8.56 3.41 -28.30
N HIS A 155 -8.06 4.54 -27.80
CA HIS A 155 -7.33 5.54 -28.60
C HIS A 155 -5.83 5.52 -28.29
N ALA A 156 -4.99 5.38 -29.31
CA ALA A 156 -3.53 5.54 -29.20
C ALA A 156 -3.07 6.75 -30.01
N THR A 157 -2.26 7.63 -29.41
CA THR A 157 -1.76 8.83 -30.11
C THR A 157 -0.48 8.58 -30.91
N GLU A 158 0.40 7.66 -30.47
CA GLU A 158 1.69 7.42 -31.16
C GLU A 158 2.17 5.94 -31.18
N GLY A 159 1.30 4.97 -30.89
CA GLY A 159 1.59 3.53 -31.02
C GLY A 159 0.53 2.82 -31.85
N HIS A 160 0.86 1.69 -32.47
CA HIS A 160 -0.03 0.93 -33.36
C HIS A 160 -1.38 0.67 -32.66
N ALA A 161 -2.40 1.46 -32.99
CA ALA A 161 -3.77 1.21 -32.58
C ALA A 161 -4.23 -0.08 -33.25
N SER A 162 -4.15 -1.20 -32.54
CA SER A 162 -4.80 -2.44 -32.96
C SER A 162 -6.29 -2.37 -32.61
N SER A 163 -7.01 -1.38 -33.15
CA SER A 163 -8.47 -1.33 -33.03
C SER A 163 -9.11 -1.94 -34.28
N GLY A 164 -10.03 -2.88 -34.06
CA GLY A 164 -10.70 -3.71 -35.05
C GLY A 164 -11.59 -2.93 -36.03
N THR A 165 -10.96 -2.19 -36.95
CA THR A 165 -11.62 -1.53 -38.08
C THR A 165 -10.95 -1.84 -39.42
N ALA A 166 -10.06 -2.83 -39.51
CA ALA A 166 -9.50 -3.25 -40.81
C ALA A 166 -10.60 -3.62 -41.82
N GLU A 167 -11.74 -4.14 -41.37
CA GLU A 167 -12.93 -4.35 -42.22
C GLU A 167 -13.65 -3.04 -42.60
N ALA A 168 -13.76 -2.07 -41.70
CA ALA A 168 -14.39 -0.78 -42.00
C ALA A 168 -13.51 0.08 -42.93
N ALA A 169 -12.19 0.02 -42.78
CA ALA A 169 -11.24 0.67 -43.68
C ALA A 169 -11.26 0.03 -45.08
N MET A 170 -11.42 -1.30 -45.18
CA MET A 170 -11.62 -1.98 -46.47
C MET A 170 -12.96 -1.63 -47.13
N LEU A 171 -14.04 -1.44 -46.36
CA LEU A 171 -15.33 -1.00 -46.92
C LEU A 171 -15.30 0.44 -47.43
N VAL A 172 -14.61 1.35 -46.73
CA VAL A 172 -14.42 2.74 -47.17
C VAL A 172 -13.50 2.81 -48.39
N LEU A 173 -12.40 2.05 -48.41
CA LEU A 173 -11.49 2.01 -49.56
C LEU A 173 -12.13 1.31 -50.77
N GLY A 174 -12.97 0.30 -50.56
CA GLY A 174 -13.76 -0.37 -51.60
C GLY A 174 -14.77 0.58 -52.25
N HIS A 175 -15.49 1.38 -51.46
CA HIS A 175 -16.41 2.40 -52.00
C HIS A 175 -15.68 3.48 -52.79
N TRP A 176 -14.50 3.91 -52.33
CA TRP A 176 -13.70 4.93 -53.02
C TRP A 176 -13.10 4.43 -54.35
N LEU A 177 -12.63 3.17 -54.41
CA LEU A 177 -12.12 2.58 -55.65
C LEU A 177 -13.23 2.32 -56.68
N SER A 178 -14.45 1.97 -56.25
CA SER A 178 -15.59 1.81 -57.16
C SER A 178 -16.00 3.12 -57.83
N ASP A 179 -15.88 4.26 -57.15
CA ASP A 179 -16.23 5.57 -57.70
C ASP A 179 -15.19 6.10 -58.72
N GLN A 180 -13.93 5.66 -58.61
CA GLN A 180 -12.85 6.01 -59.54
C GLN A 180 -12.91 5.25 -60.88
N THR A 181 -13.59 4.10 -60.95
CA THR A 181 -13.71 3.30 -62.19
C THR A 181 -14.92 3.67 -63.04
N GLY A 182 -15.77 4.62 -62.59
CA GLY A 182 -16.98 5.05 -63.27
C GLY A 182 -16.86 6.27 -64.20
N GLN A 183 -15.69 6.92 -64.30
CA GLN A 183 -15.52 8.19 -65.02
C GLN A 183 -14.42 8.18 -66.10
N GLU A 184 -14.32 7.11 -66.89
CA GLU A 184 -13.53 7.11 -68.14
C GLU A 184 -14.41 6.66 -69.32
N GLY A 185 -15.06 7.63 -69.95
CA GLY A 185 -15.59 7.52 -71.31
C GLY A 185 -16.64 8.61 -71.65
N PRO A 186 -16.78 9.07 -72.91
CA PRO A 186 -15.90 8.98 -74.07
C PRO A 186 -15.58 10.37 -74.68
N TRP A 187 -14.30 10.67 -75.00
CA TRP A 187 -13.99 11.81 -75.86
C TRP A 187 -14.04 11.38 -77.33
N SER A 188 -15.05 11.89 -78.02
CA SER A 188 -15.27 11.76 -79.45
C SER A 188 -14.62 12.93 -80.20
N GLY A 189 -14.07 12.64 -81.40
CA GLY A 189 -13.93 13.59 -82.49
C GLY A 189 -12.52 14.12 -82.80
N ARG A 190 -11.84 13.51 -83.77
CA ARG A 190 -11.84 13.94 -85.19
C ARG A 190 -11.24 12.86 -86.08
#